data_AF-A0A662E0H0-F1
#
_entry.id   AF-A0A662E0H0-F1
#
_cell.length_a   1.000
_cell.length_b   1.000
_cell.length_c   1.000
_cell.angle_alpha   90.00
_cell.angle_beta   90.00
_cell.angle_gamma   90.00
#
_symmetry.space_group_name_H-M   'P 1'
#
loop_
_entity.id
_entity.type
_entity.pdbx_description
1 polymer ?
#
loop_
_entity_poly.entity_id
_entity_poly.type
_entity_poly.pdbx_seq_one_letter_code
_entity_poly.pdbx_strand_id
1 'polypeptide(L)' 'MTERCSWALGGGANIGSAYIEYHDQVWGVPEHEPRVLFEFLILEGAQAGLSWSTILRKVSGYRAA' A
#
# COMPACT_ATOMS: atom_id res chain seq x y z
N MET A 1 -18.53 -12.48 -9.02
CA MET A 1 -18.03 -11.26 -8.35
C MET A 1 -17.06 -11.77 -7.29
N THR A 2 -15.76 -11.61 -7.48
CA THR A 2 -14.77 -12.01 -6.47
C THR A 2 -14.89 -11.03 -5.31
N GLU A 3 -15.15 -11.54 -4.11
CA GLU A 3 -15.14 -10.69 -2.92
C GLU A 3 -13.71 -10.22 -2.62
N ARG A 4 -13.56 -8.94 -2.27
CA ARG A 4 -12.28 -8.39 -1.86
C ARG A 4 -11.91 -8.90 -0.46
N CYS A 5 -10.63 -8.91 -0.13
CA CYS A 5 -10.20 -9.21 1.22
C CYS A 5 -10.81 -8.23 2.23
N SER A 6 -11.18 -8.71 3.42
CA SER A 6 -11.83 -7.91 4.46
C SER A 6 -10.99 -6.69 4.87
N TRP A 7 -9.66 -6.83 4.87
CA TRP A 7 -8.74 -5.74 5.20
C TRP A 7 -8.74 -4.63 4.14
N ALA A 8 -9.04 -4.92 2.87
CA ALA A 8 -9.08 -3.92 1.81
C ALA A 8 -10.24 -2.93 1.99
N LEU A 9 -11.34 -3.39 2.61
CA LEU A 9 -12.49 -2.57 2.99
C LEU A 9 -12.27 -1.83 4.33
N GLY A 10 -11.28 -2.27 5.11
CA GLY A 10 -11.01 -1.81 6.46
C GLY A 10 -9.93 -0.74 6.62
N GLY A 11 -9.39 -0.17 5.53
CA GLY A 11 -8.27 0.79 5.51
C GLY A 11 -8.44 2.08 6.34
N GLY A 12 -9.59 2.22 7.02
CA GLY A 12 -9.97 3.35 7.85
C GLY A 12 -10.82 4.36 7.08
N ALA A 13 -11.75 5.02 7.76
CA ALA A 13 -12.69 5.99 7.17
C ALA A 13 -12.00 7.14 6.40
N ASN A 14 -10.70 7.34 6.61
CA ASN A 14 -9.95 8.46 6.08
C ASN A 14 -9.04 8.12 4.88
N ILE A 15 -8.96 6.90 4.34
CA ILE A 15 -8.09 6.64 3.17
C ILE A 15 -8.79 6.66 1.80
N GLY A 16 -10.13 6.69 1.78
CA GLY A 16 -10.89 6.75 0.53
C GLY A 16 -10.63 5.53 -0.38
N SER A 17 -10.68 5.73 -1.70
CA SER A 17 -10.51 4.64 -2.69
C SER A 17 -9.09 4.11 -2.82
N ALA A 18 -8.07 4.83 -2.31
CA ALA A 18 -6.66 4.49 -2.52
C ALA A 18 -6.27 3.12 -1.95
N TYR A 19 -6.90 2.69 -0.85
CA TYR A 19 -6.62 1.38 -0.24
C TYR A 19 -7.19 0.23 -1.05
N ILE A 20 -8.37 0.45 -1.64
CA ILE A 20 -9.02 -0.50 -2.55
C ILE A 20 -8.22 -0.59 -3.85
N GLU A 21 -7.78 0.54 -4.40
CA GLU A 21 -6.96 0.59 -5.60
C GLU A 21 -5.62 -0.12 -5.39
N TYR A 22 -4.95 0.13 -4.26
CA TYR A 22 -3.74 -0.60 -3.88
C TYR A 22 -3.99 -2.11 -3.77
N HIS A 23 -5.07 -2.54 -3.12
CA HIS A 23 -5.43 -3.97 -3.05
C HIS A 23 -5.67 -4.57 -4.43
N ASP A 24 -6.43 -3.89 -5.28
CA ASP A 24 -6.89 -4.44 -6.56
C ASP A 24 -5.78 -4.47 -7.62
N GLN A 25 -4.81 -3.55 -7.56
CA GLN A 25 -3.84 -3.35 -8.64
C GLN A 25 -2.39 -3.63 -8.25
N VAL A 26 -2.06 -3.59 -6.95
CA VAL A 26 -0.67 -3.69 -6.48
C VAL A 26 -0.48 -4.90 -5.57
N TRP A 27 -1.34 -5.07 -4.58
CA TRP A 27 -1.16 -6.11 -3.58
C TRP A 27 -1.32 -7.52 -4.18
N GLY A 28 -0.27 -8.33 -4.09
CA GLY A 28 -0.26 -9.69 -4.64
C GLY A 28 -0.10 -9.76 -6.16
N VAL A 29 0.04 -8.63 -6.86
CA VAL A 29 0.39 -8.59 -8.29
C VAL A 29 1.90 -8.74 -8.44
N PRO A 30 2.40 -9.70 -9.25
CA PRO A 30 3.84 -9.87 -9.44
C PRO A 30 4.52 -8.61 -9.99
N GLU A 31 5.56 -8.16 -9.30
CA GLU A 31 6.44 -7.07 -9.74
C GLU A 31 7.85 -7.63 -9.97
N HIS A 32 8.52 -7.15 -11.01
CA HIS A 32 9.83 -7.62 -11.45
C HIS A 32 10.86 -6.49 -11.58
N GLU A 33 10.45 -5.23 -11.47
CA GLU A 33 11.35 -4.07 -11.50
C GLU A 33 12.08 -3.94 -10.14
N PRO A 34 13.43 -3.99 -10.10
CA PRO A 34 14.18 -4.04 -8.85
C PRO A 34 14.07 -2.79 -7.96
N ARG A 35 13.94 -1.59 -8.54
CA ARG A 35 13.78 -0.34 -7.78
C ARG A 35 12.42 -0.27 -7.11
N VAL A 36 11.35 -0.73 -7.76
CA VAL A 36 10.00 -0.82 -7.21
C VAL A 36 9.97 -1.85 -6.08
N LEU A 37 10.60 -3.01 -6.28
CA LEU A 37 10.74 -4.01 -5.23
C LEU A 37 11.52 -3.47 -4.01
N PHE A 38 12.59 -2.71 -4.25
CA PHE A 38 13.31 -2.04 -3.17
C PHE A 38 12.46 -0.97 -2.47
N GLU A 39 11.70 -0.17 -3.23
CA GLU A 39 10.74 0.79 -2.67
C GLU A 39 9.74 0.10 -1.74
N PHE A 40 9.14 -1.02 -2.17
CA PHE A 40 8.23 -1.80 -1.32
C PHE A 40 8.92 -2.29 -0.05
N LEU A 41 10.13 -2.83 -0.14
CA LEU A 41 10.89 -3.26 1.03
C LEU A 41 11.09 -2.13 2.05
N ILE A 42 11.40 -0.92 1.59
CA ILE A 42 11.58 0.26 2.45
C ILE A 42 10.26 0.70 3.07
N LEU A 43 9.18 0.74 2.29
CA LEU A 43 7.85 1.14 2.77
C LEU A 43 7.29 0.17 3.81
N GLU A 44 7.51 -1.14 3.64
CA GLU A 44 7.16 -2.17 4.63
C GLU A 44 7.91 -1.97 5.95
N GLY A 45 9.21 -1.66 5.89
CA GLY A 45 10.00 -1.35 7.09
C GLY A 45 9.50 -0.09 7.81
N ALA A 46 9.08 0.93 7.06
CA ALA A 46 8.51 2.16 7.62
C ALA A 46 7.15 1.95 8.32
N GLN A 47 6.48 0.82 8.10
CA GLN A 47 5.18 0.51 8.70
C GLN A 47 5.27 0.11 10.19
N ALA A 48 6.46 -0.09 10.75
CA ALA A 48 6.60 -0.54 12.14
C ALA A 48 5.81 0.36 13.14
N GLY A 49 4.77 -0.21 13.75
CA GLY A 49 3.89 0.49 14.70
C GLY A 49 2.81 1.40 14.08
N LEU A 50 2.64 1.36 12.76
CA LEU A 50 1.67 2.18 12.02
C LEU A 50 0.71 1.31 11.20
N SER A 51 -0.38 1.92 10.74
CA SER A 51 -1.24 1.31 9.72
C SER A 51 -0.61 1.44 8.33
N TRP A 52 -0.82 0.47 7.45
CA TRP A 52 -0.41 0.58 6.05
C TRP A 52 -1.08 1.77 5.34
N SER A 53 -2.29 2.15 5.76
CA SER A 53 -2.96 3.36 5.28
C SER A 53 -2.18 4.65 5.57
N THR A 54 -1.42 4.68 6.68
CA THR A 54 -0.52 5.79 6.99
C THR A 54 0.65 5.85 6.00
N ILE A 55 1.19 4.69 5.63
CA ILE A 55 2.31 4.58 4.69
C ILE A 55 1.89 4.98 3.28
N LEU A 56 0.77 4.45 2.78
CA LEU A 56 0.24 4.80 1.45
C LEU A 56 0.02 6.30 1.26
N ARG A 57 -0.42 7.01 2.31
CA ARG A 57 -0.57 8.48 2.30
C ARG A 57 0.76 9.24 2.26
N LYS A 58 1.88 8.59 2.61
CA LYS A 58 3.22 9.18 2.68
C LYS A 58 4.13 8.77 1.52
N VAL A 59 3.73 7.85 0.65
CA VAL A 59 4.56 7.34 -0.47
C VAL A 59 5.14 8.47 -1.32
N SER A 60 4.33 9.47 -1.69
CA SER A 60 4.82 10.62 -2.46
C SER A 60 5.90 11.43 -1.73
N GLY A 61 5.80 11.53 -0.40
CA GLY A 61 6.82 12.15 0.44
C GLY A 61 8.11 11.33 0.50
N TYR A 62 8.01 10.00 0.61
CA TYR A 62 9.18 9.11 0.56
C TYR A 62 9.91 9.18 -0.78
N ARG A 63 9.18 9.32 -1.89
CA ARG A 63 9.77 9.45 -3.24
C ARG A 63 10.45 10.80 -3.49
N ALA A 64 10.12 11.84 -2.73
CA ALA A 64 10.62 13.20 -2.91
C ALA A 64 11.79 13.56 -1.97
N ALA A 65 12.08 12.71 -0.97
CA ALA A 65 13.17 12.88 -0.02
C ALA A 65 14.49 12.31 -0.57
#